data_AF-A0A959Z3A5-F1
#
_entry.id   AF-A0A959Z3A5-F1
#
_cell.length_a   1.000
_cell.length_b   1.000
_cell.length_c   1.000
_cell.angle_alpha   90.00
_cell.angle_beta   90.00
_cell.angle_gamma   90.00
#
_symmetry.space_group_name_H-M   'P 1'
#
loop_
_entity.id
_entity.type
_entity.pdbx_description
1 polymer ?
#
loop_
_entity_poly.entity_id
_entity_poly.type
_entity_poly.pdbx_seq_one_letter_code
_entity_poly.pdbx_strand_id
1 'polypeptide(L)'
;MNRSILLPAGLALASGLSAQHHEWSFSFGSDQYERAYGIELDPAGNVYVCGAFDNTVDFDPDTLVDASITEEGNGDVYLAKYDNT
;
A
#
# COMPACT_ATOMS: atom_id res chain seq x y z
N MET A 1 17.97 0.16 0.97
CA MET A 1 18.69 -1.12 1.02
C MET A 1 19.66 -1.21 -0.15
N ASN A 2 20.98 -1.29 0.10
CA ASN A 2 22.00 -1.30 -0.96
C ASN A 2 22.23 -2.71 -1.52
N ARG A 3 22.11 -2.90 -2.83
CA ARG A 3 22.65 -4.08 -3.53
C ARG A 3 23.30 -3.66 -4.84
N SER A 4 24.59 -3.38 -4.82
CA SER A 4 25.41 -3.18 -6.02
C SER A 4 25.96 -4.53 -6.48
N ILE A 5 25.67 -4.92 -7.73
CA ILE A 5 26.30 -6.06 -8.41
C ILE A 5 27.26 -5.50 -9.48
N LEU A 6 28.53 -5.88 -9.40
CA LEU A 6 29.55 -5.69 -10.45
C LEU A 6 29.53 -6.92 -11.36
N LEU A 7 29.45 -6.74 -12.68
CA LEU A 7 29.61 -7.80 -13.67
C LEU A 7 30.78 -7.47 -14.61
N PRO A 8 31.71 -8.43 -14.87
CA PRO A 8 32.76 -8.26 -15.86
C PRO A 8 32.21 -8.48 -17.28
N ALA A 9 32.91 -7.88 -18.24
CA ALA A 9 32.47 -7.60 -19.60
C ALA A 9 32.14 -8.83 -20.47
N GLY A 10 31.07 -8.70 -21.27
CA GLY A 10 30.98 -9.26 -22.60
C GLY A 10 30.04 -10.44 -22.80
N LEU A 11 28.73 -10.18 -22.93
CA LEU A 11 27.85 -10.75 -23.97
C LEU A 11 26.48 -10.07 -23.87
N ALA A 12 25.95 -9.54 -24.98
CA ALA A 12 24.64 -8.88 -25.00
C ALA A 12 23.53 -9.93 -24.77
N LEU A 13 23.08 -10.06 -23.52
CA LEU A 13 21.79 -10.65 -23.17
C LEU A 13 20.76 -9.53 -23.23
N ALA A 14 19.58 -9.81 -23.77
CA ALA A 14 18.44 -8.91 -23.73
C ALA A 14 18.04 -8.64 -22.27
N SER A 15 18.72 -7.71 -21.61
CA SER A 15 18.36 -7.23 -20.28
C SER A 15 17.22 -6.24 -20.45
N GLY A 16 15.99 -6.68 -20.19
CA GLY A 16 14.90 -5.71 -20.19
C GLY A 16 13.48 -6.25 -20.10
N LEU A 17 13.25 -7.55 -20.31
CA LEU A 17 11.93 -8.12 -20.09
C LEU A 17 11.86 -8.70 -18.67
N SER A 18 11.84 -7.80 -17.68
CA SER A 18 11.19 -8.18 -16.43
C SER A 18 9.69 -8.15 -16.71
N ALA A 19 8.99 -9.26 -16.45
CA ALA A 19 7.58 -9.14 -16.09
C ALA A 19 7.51 -8.21 -14.86
N GLN A 20 6.43 -7.45 -14.72
CA GLN A 20 6.22 -6.65 -13.51
C GLN A 20 6.36 -7.57 -12.28
N HIS A 21 7.36 -7.33 -11.44
CA HIS A 21 7.51 -8.03 -10.18
C HIS A 21 6.49 -7.44 -9.20
N HIS A 22 5.65 -8.29 -8.61
CA HIS A 22 4.75 -7.86 -7.54
C HIS A 22 5.58 -7.68 -6.26
N GLU A 23 5.71 -6.43 -5.81
CA GLU A 23 6.50 -6.08 -4.63
C GLU A 23 5.70 -6.32 -3.35
N TRP A 24 4.53 -5.69 -3.24
CA TRP A 24 3.64 -5.83 -2.09
C TRP A 24 2.20 -5.44 -2.45
N SER A 25 1.25 -5.95 -1.69
CA SER A 25 -0.13 -5.47 -1.62
C SER A 25 -0.75 -6.00 -0.33
N PHE A 26 -1.63 -5.22 0.27
CA PHE A 26 -2.50 -5.66 1.37
C PHE A 26 -3.91 -5.09 1.13
N SER A 27 -4.87 -5.60 1.90
CA SER A 27 -6.26 -5.17 1.84
C SER A 27 -6.74 -4.84 3.25
N PHE A 28 -7.58 -3.83 3.35
CA PHE A 28 -8.34 -3.50 4.55
C PHE A 28 -9.83 -3.45 4.21
N GLY A 29 -10.67 -3.61 5.22
CA GLY A 29 -12.13 -3.57 5.11
C GLY A 29 -12.80 -3.83 6.46
N SER A 30 -14.10 -3.60 6.51
CA SER A 30 -14.98 -3.87 7.65
C SER A 30 -15.93 -5.02 7.32
N ASP A 31 -16.79 -5.35 8.28
CA ASP A 31 -17.93 -6.25 8.09
C ASP A 31 -19.14 -5.59 7.39
N GLN A 32 -19.04 -4.31 7.00
CA GLN A 32 -20.07 -3.51 6.33
C GLN A 32 -19.59 -3.02 4.94
N TYR A 33 -19.36 -1.70 4.77
CA TYR A 33 -18.97 -1.12 3.48
C TYR A 33 -17.88 -0.06 3.62
N GLU A 34 -16.92 -0.12 2.70
CA GLU A 34 -15.92 0.93 2.48
C GLU A 34 -16.08 1.50 1.08
N ARG A 35 -15.78 2.79 0.95
CA ARG A 35 -15.67 3.46 -0.33
C ARG A 35 -14.34 4.17 -0.39
N ALA A 36 -13.49 3.75 -1.33
CA ALA A 36 -12.32 4.52 -1.72
C ALA A 36 -12.73 5.63 -2.68
N TYR A 37 -12.31 6.86 -2.38
CA TYR A 37 -12.61 8.04 -3.20
C TYR A 37 -11.40 8.55 -3.97
N GLY A 38 -10.18 8.32 -3.49
CA GLY A 38 -8.98 8.77 -4.15
C GLY A 38 -7.72 8.04 -3.68
N ILE A 39 -6.74 7.99 -4.57
CA ILE A 39 -5.39 7.51 -4.32
C ILE A 39 -4.39 8.44 -5.01
N GLU A 40 -3.33 8.84 -4.32
CA GLU A 40 -2.28 9.71 -4.85
C GLU A 40 -0.91 9.36 -4.24
N LEU A 41 0.16 9.71 -4.95
CA LEU A 41 1.54 9.53 -4.48
C LEU A 41 2.16 10.88 -4.11
N ASP A 42 2.97 10.91 -3.05
CA ASP A 42 3.90 12.03 -2.85
C ASP A 42 5.20 11.85 -3.67
N PRO A 43 6.08 12.87 -3.75
CA PRO A 43 7.36 12.75 -4.46
C PRO A 43 8.34 11.72 -3.89
N ALA A 44 8.13 11.26 -2.66
CA ALA A 44 8.91 10.17 -2.05
C ALA A 44 8.32 8.78 -2.39
N GLY A 45 7.16 8.74 -3.03
CA GLY A 45 6.44 7.54 -3.44
C GLY A 45 5.51 6.99 -2.36
N ASN A 46 5.29 7.70 -1.25
CA ASN A 46 4.33 7.26 -0.24
C ASN A 46 2.91 7.32 -0.82
N VAL A 47 2.09 6.32 -0.49
CA VAL A 47 0.72 6.18 -0.99
C VAL A 47 -0.24 6.84 -0.02
N TYR A 48 -1.11 7.71 -0.53
CA TYR A 48 -2.21 8.30 0.21
C TYR A 48 -3.52 7.78 -0.33
N VAL A 49 -4.39 7.26 0.54
CA VAL A 49 -5.73 6.77 0.17
C VAL A 49 -6.75 7.45 1.06
N CYS A 50 -7.85 7.93 0.47
CA CYS A 50 -8.95 8.51 1.23
C CYS A 50 -10.29 7.91 0.84
N GLY A 51 -11.23 7.98 1.78
CA GLY A 51 -12.52 7.34 1.61
C GLY A 51 -13.46 7.53 2.78
N ALA A 52 -14.50 6.71 2.79
CA ALA A 52 -15.37 6.52 3.95
C ALA A 52 -15.47 5.03 4.28
N PHE A 53 -15.69 4.73 5.55
CA PHE A 53 -15.88 3.38 6.07
C PHE A 53 -17.05 3.37 7.04
N ASP A 54 -17.63 2.19 7.27
CA ASP A 54 -18.69 1.93 8.25
C ASP A 54 -18.29 0.68 9.03
N ASN A 55 -18.66 0.57 10.31
CA ASN A 55 -18.12 -0.39 11.27
C ASN A 55 -16.58 -0.34 11.44
N THR A 56 -16.05 -1.22 12.29
CA THR A 56 -14.62 -1.30 12.59
C THR A 56 -13.77 -1.67 11.36
N VAL A 57 -12.71 -0.90 11.11
CA VAL A 57 -11.67 -1.19 10.10
C VAL A 57 -10.28 -1.11 10.73
N ASP A 58 -9.40 -2.03 10.35
CA ASP A 58 -7.97 -1.90 10.55
C ASP A 58 -7.29 -1.47 9.25
N PHE A 59 -6.67 -0.29 9.25
CA PHE A 59 -5.95 0.27 8.11
C PHE A 59 -4.45 -0.05 8.15
N ASP A 60 -3.95 -0.69 9.21
CA ASP A 60 -2.54 -1.08 9.37
C ASP A 60 -2.26 -2.38 8.59
N PRO A 61 -1.26 -2.38 7.69
CA PRO A 61 -0.85 -3.60 6.99
C PRO A 61 -0.13 -4.62 7.88
N ASP A 62 0.32 -4.27 9.08
CA ASP A 62 0.99 -5.19 10.00
C ASP A 62 -0.02 -6.12 10.68
N THR A 63 -0.08 -7.37 10.19
CA THR A 63 -0.97 -8.41 10.73
C THR A 63 -0.70 -8.81 12.19
N LEU A 64 0.40 -8.34 12.79
CA LEU A 64 0.75 -8.62 14.19
C LEU A 64 0.22 -7.55 15.16
N VAL A 65 -0.28 -6.43 14.65
CA VAL A 65 -0.81 -5.32 15.42
C VAL A 65 -2.28 -5.16 15.08
N ASP A 66 -3.13 -5.10 16.10
CA ASP A 66 -4.51 -4.66 15.93
C ASP A 66 -4.54 -3.15 16.14
N ALA A 67 -4.72 -2.41 15.05
CA ALA A 67 -4.84 -0.97 15.03
C ALA A 67 -6.26 -0.54 14.61
N SER A 68 -7.26 -1.38 14.91
CA SER A 68 -8.64 -1.14 14.52
C SER A 68 -9.22 0.18 15.05
N ILE A 69 -9.98 0.83 14.19
CA ILE A 69 -10.71 2.05 14.47
C ILE A 69 -12.19 1.79 14.16
N THR A 70 -13.06 2.15 15.09
CA THR A 70 -14.52 2.11 14.92
C THR A 70 -15.03 3.54 14.78
N GLU A 71 -15.86 3.75 13.78
CA GLU A 71 -16.64 4.96 13.54
C GLU A 71 -17.65 5.23 14.67
N GLU A 72 -18.02 6.49 14.81
CA GLU A 72 -19.04 6.92 15.78
C GLU A 72 -20.31 7.38 15.05
N GLY A 73 -21.13 6.42 14.58
CA GLY A 73 -22.44 6.72 14.00
C GLY A 73 -22.81 5.87 12.79
N ASN A 74 -22.83 6.49 11.61
CA ASN A 74 -23.28 5.87 10.35
C ASN A 74 -22.20 6.07 9.28
N GLY A 75 -21.00 5.62 9.60
CA GLY A 75 -19.77 5.80 8.84
C GLY A 75 -18.97 7.07 9.14
N ASP A 76 -17.66 6.95 8.99
CA ASP A 76 -16.67 8.04 9.13
C ASP A 76 -15.76 8.13 7.90
N VAL A 77 -15.03 9.25 7.80
CA VAL A 77 -14.03 9.47 6.74
C VAL A 77 -12.65 9.03 7.18
N TYR A 78 -11.83 8.56 6.23
CA TYR A 78 -10.45 8.22 6.48
C TYR A 78 -9.48 8.89 5.49
N LEU A 79 -8.25 9.09 5.97
CA LEU A 79 -7.07 9.39 5.16
C LEU A 79 -5.93 8.51 5.69
N ALA A 80 -5.51 7.53 4.90
CA ALA A 80 -4.41 6.63 5.23
C ALA A 80 -3.16 7.00 4.42
N LYS A 81 -1.98 6.88 5.04
CA LYS A 81 -0.68 7.04 4.39
C LYS A 81 0.13 5.76 4.57
N TYR A 82 0.71 5.26 3.49
CA TYR A 82 1.58 4.10 3.48
C TYR A 82 2.95 4.47 2.95
N ASP A 83 3.98 4.15 3.71
CA ASP A 83 5.35 4.46 3.34
C ASP A 83 5.86 3.52 2.25
N ASN A 84 6.69 4.04 1.36
CA ASN A 84 7.26 3.28 0.24
C ASN A 84 8.55 2.52 0.61
N THR A 85 8.86 2.36 1.90
CA THR A 85 10.14 1.81 2.38
C THR A 85 9.98 1.00 3.65
#